data_AF-A0AAU3II46-F1
#
_entry.id   AF-A0AAU3II46-F1
#
_cell.length_a   1.000
_cell.length_b   1.000
_cell.length_c   1.000
_cell.angle_alpha   90.00
_cell.angle_beta   90.00
_cell.angle_gamma   90.00
#
_symmetry.space_group_name_H-M   'P 1'
#
loop_
_entity.id
_entity.type
_entity.pdbx_description
1 polymer ?
#
loop_
_entity_poly.entity_id
_entity_poly.type
_entity_poly.pdbx_seq_one_letter_code
_entity_poly.pdbx_strand_id
1 'polypeptide(L)'
;MGPAPFLPMPAAELCDRPVTVEQVWGRPAIAELRDRLATADGPHEMLTLLEEELMRRLCETAGLGLVRHTSSVIAETSGAVAIGDLSVAAGVSSTHLAQRFKELIGVTPKRLARTYRFAAYDYTRAYWDQIGVTIVGRHVFDLNGWDGKPPSGIDHVVVVTHRPMPGGWDPEAPFHFVDGVEAAVAKAQELAGDRLIEVAAGDVGGKVLAAGLIDEVRMDVVPVVFGSGKRYCGSVHAQHLLEDPDVAIQGNRVLHLRYRVRR
;
A
#
# COMPACT_ATOMS: atom_id res chain seq x y z
N MET A 1 9.01 5.87 5.79
CA MET A 1 9.05 6.31 7.20
C MET A 1 8.29 5.29 8.01
N GLY A 2 8.84 4.81 9.13
CA GLY A 2 8.12 3.90 10.02
C GLY A 2 7.16 4.65 10.95
N PRO A 3 6.35 3.94 11.75
CA PRO A 3 5.34 4.55 12.63
C PRO A 3 5.94 5.31 13.83
N ALA A 4 7.22 5.12 14.14
CA ALA A 4 7.85 5.57 15.39
C ALA A 4 7.64 7.04 15.78
N PRO A 5 7.65 8.03 14.88
CA PRO A 5 7.37 9.42 15.25
C PRO A 5 5.98 9.64 15.85
N PHE A 6 5.07 8.67 15.74
CA PHE A 6 3.68 8.75 16.21
C PHE A 6 3.35 7.74 17.32
N LEU A 7 4.35 6.99 17.82
CA LEU A 7 4.13 5.98 18.86
C LEU A 7 4.59 6.51 20.23
N PRO A 8 3.79 6.36 21.30
CA PRO A 8 4.24 6.66 22.66
C PRO A 8 5.15 5.57 23.25
N MET A 9 5.40 4.49 22.49
CA MET A 9 6.24 3.35 22.87
C MET A 9 7.17 2.96 21.70
N PRO A 10 8.26 2.23 21.95
CA PRO A 10 9.09 1.63 20.90
C PRO A 10 8.27 0.78 19.91
N ALA A 11 8.55 0.90 18.61
CA ALA A 11 7.83 0.14 17.57
C ALA A 11 7.98 -1.39 17.74
N ALA A 12 9.03 -1.85 18.41
CA ALA A 12 9.26 -3.26 18.74
C ALA A 12 8.14 -3.86 19.59
N GLU A 13 7.47 -3.07 20.44
CA GLU A 13 6.39 -3.56 21.31
C GLU A 13 5.11 -3.89 20.54
N LEU A 14 4.96 -3.31 19.34
CA LEU A 14 3.84 -3.53 18.44
C LEU A 14 4.17 -4.55 17.34
N CYS A 15 5.43 -5.01 17.27
CA CYS A 15 5.86 -5.93 16.23
C CYS A 15 5.09 -7.27 16.33
N ASP A 16 4.64 -7.78 15.19
CA ASP A 16 3.87 -9.03 15.07
C ASP A 16 2.53 -9.06 15.86
N ARG A 17 2.02 -7.89 16.27
CA ARG A 17 0.74 -7.76 16.99
C ARG A 17 -0.24 -6.87 16.22
N PRO A 18 -1.47 -7.34 15.94
CA PRO A 18 -2.51 -6.45 15.43
C PRO A 18 -2.90 -5.47 16.56
N VAL A 19 -2.72 -4.18 16.32
CA VAL A 19 -3.08 -3.12 17.27
C VAL A 19 -3.94 -2.07 16.57
N THR A 20 -4.98 -1.59 17.26
CA THR A 20 -5.81 -0.49 16.78
C THR A 20 -5.15 0.85 17.10
N VAL A 21 -5.48 1.91 16.35
CA VAL A 21 -5.00 3.26 16.64
C VAL A 21 -5.43 3.71 18.05
N GLU A 22 -6.60 3.27 18.52
CA GLU A 22 -7.07 3.50 19.89
C GLU A 22 -6.16 2.87 20.96
N GLN A 23 -5.60 1.70 20.70
CA GLN A 23 -4.64 1.06 21.61
C GLN A 23 -3.28 1.79 21.65
N VAL A 24 -2.95 2.53 20.59
CA VAL A 24 -1.69 3.28 20.48
C VAL A 24 -1.83 4.69 21.02
N TRP A 25 -2.89 5.42 20.66
CA TRP A 25 -3.09 6.83 20.97
C TRP A 25 -4.03 7.07 22.16
N GLY A 26 -4.70 6.02 22.63
CA GLY A 26 -5.66 6.08 23.72
C GLY A 26 -7.08 6.45 23.25
N ARG A 27 -8.08 5.91 23.97
CA ARG A 27 -9.51 6.20 23.74
C ARG A 27 -9.88 7.68 23.70
N PRO A 28 -9.45 8.52 24.67
CA PRO A 28 -9.86 9.92 24.67
C PRO A 28 -9.41 10.66 23.42
N ALA A 29 -8.19 10.39 22.98
CA ALA A 29 -7.59 11.10 21.86
C ALA A 29 -8.18 10.66 20.51
N ILE A 30 -8.56 9.38 20.37
CA ILE A 30 -9.29 8.91 19.18
C ILE A 30 -10.74 9.40 19.17
N ALA A 31 -11.40 9.48 20.33
CA ALA A 31 -12.75 10.05 20.41
C ALA A 31 -12.74 11.52 19.97
N GLU A 32 -11.81 12.32 20.48
CA GLU A 32 -11.63 13.73 20.10
C GLU A 32 -11.37 13.89 18.60
N LEU A 33 -10.44 13.10 18.03
CA LEU A 33 -10.16 13.14 16.59
C LEU A 33 -11.40 12.75 15.78
N ARG A 34 -12.11 11.69 16.18
CA ARG A 34 -13.32 11.24 15.48
C ARG A 34 -14.42 12.29 15.52
N ASP A 35 -14.60 12.98 16.64
CA ASP A 35 -15.59 14.04 16.78
C ASP A 35 -15.25 15.23 15.87
N ARG A 36 -13.98 15.66 15.83
CA ARG A 36 -13.49 16.69 14.90
C ARG A 36 -13.68 16.30 13.43
N LEU A 37 -13.37 15.05 13.08
CA LEU A 37 -13.54 14.54 11.72
C LEU A 37 -15.01 14.41 11.32
N ALA A 38 -15.90 14.12 12.27
CA ALA A 38 -17.34 14.01 12.01
C ALA A 38 -18.00 15.36 11.74
N THR A 39 -17.41 16.46 12.21
CA THR A 39 -17.91 17.83 11.99
C THR A 39 -17.30 18.51 10.76
N ALA A 40 -16.38 17.86 10.05
CA ALA A 40 -15.73 18.45 8.88
C ALA A 40 -16.71 18.60 7.70
N ASP A 41 -16.63 19.73 7.01
CA ASP A 41 -17.47 20.11 5.86
C ASP A 41 -17.16 19.30 4.59
N GLY A 42 -16.07 18.51 4.60
CA GLY A 42 -15.76 17.58 3.53
C GLY A 42 -14.37 16.93 3.64
N PRO A 43 -14.00 16.09 2.65
CA PRO A 43 -12.77 15.31 2.68
C PRO A 43 -11.49 16.13 2.83
N HIS A 44 -11.46 17.35 2.27
CA HIS A 44 -10.28 18.22 2.38
C HIS A 44 -10.05 18.70 3.81
N GLU A 45 -11.11 19.14 4.50
CA GLU A 45 -11.00 19.54 5.91
C GLU A 45 -10.72 18.34 6.81
N MET A 46 -11.28 17.17 6.52
CA MET A 46 -10.92 15.93 7.21
C MET A 46 -9.42 15.62 7.09
N LEU A 47 -8.84 15.82 5.89
CA LEU A 47 -7.41 15.65 5.68
C LEU A 47 -6.60 16.67 6.47
N THR A 48 -6.98 17.94 6.45
CA THR A 48 -6.32 19.00 7.24
C THR A 48 -6.33 18.65 8.74
N LEU A 49 -7.48 18.24 9.28
CA LEU A 49 -7.60 17.84 10.70
C LEU A 49 -6.75 16.62 11.05
N LEU A 50 -6.65 15.67 10.12
CA LEU A 50 -5.79 14.49 10.28
C LEU A 50 -4.30 14.88 10.23
N GLU A 51 -3.90 15.74 9.30
CA GLU A 51 -2.54 16.26 9.18
C GLU A 51 -2.13 17.04 10.43
N GLU A 52 -2.98 17.94 10.92
CA GLU A 52 -2.77 18.65 12.18
C GLU A 52 -2.57 17.69 13.35
N GLU A 53 -3.38 16.63 13.41
CA GLU A 53 -3.28 15.63 14.47
C GLU A 53 -1.98 14.81 14.37
N LEU A 54 -1.56 14.45 13.17
CA LEU A 54 -0.28 13.77 12.92
C LEU A 54 0.88 14.70 13.30
N MET A 55 0.83 15.97 12.90
CA MET A 55 1.85 16.97 13.23
C MET A 55 1.93 17.22 14.74
N ARG A 56 0.79 17.28 15.44
CA ARG A 56 0.74 17.41 16.91
C ARG A 56 1.41 16.25 17.62
N ARG A 57 1.35 15.05 17.03
CA ARG A 57 1.94 13.82 17.59
C ARG A 57 3.38 13.59 17.14
N LEU A 58 3.84 14.32 16.13
CA LEU A 58 5.16 14.13 15.56
C LEU A 58 6.23 14.39 16.61
N CYS A 59 6.91 13.32 17.03
CA CYS A 59 7.99 13.38 18.00
C CYS A 59 9.35 13.36 17.28
N GLU A 60 10.29 14.20 17.74
CA GLU A 60 11.68 14.11 17.31
C GLU A 60 12.23 12.73 17.62
N THR A 61 12.73 12.05 16.59
CA THR A 61 13.14 10.66 16.69
C THR A 61 14.63 10.55 16.42
N ALA A 62 15.43 10.46 17.48
CA ALA A 62 16.88 10.33 17.38
C ALA A 62 17.28 9.07 16.59
N GLY A 63 18.11 9.26 15.56
CA GLY A 63 18.59 8.17 14.69
C GLY A 63 17.67 7.83 13.52
N LEU A 64 16.60 8.60 13.27
CA LEU A 64 15.71 8.40 12.13
C LEU A 64 16.43 8.49 10.78
N GLY A 65 17.39 9.41 10.64
CA GLY A 65 18.19 9.56 9.42
C GLY A 65 19.00 8.30 9.07
N LEU A 66 19.65 7.70 10.08
CA LEU A 66 20.39 6.44 9.95
C LEU A 66 19.50 5.30 9.47
N VAL A 67 18.35 5.13 10.14
CA VAL A 67 17.40 4.07 9.82
C VAL A 67 16.78 4.26 8.43
N ARG A 68 16.45 5.50 8.05
CA ARG A 68 15.93 5.84 6.72
C ARG A 68 16.93 5.51 5.61
N HIS A 69 18.17 5.98 5.74
CA HIS A 69 19.22 5.71 4.76
C HIS A 69 19.47 4.21 4.60
N THR A 70 19.67 3.50 5.73
CA THR A 70 19.90 2.05 5.73
C THR A 70 18.73 1.28 5.10
N SER A 71 17.48 1.69 5.38
CA SER A 71 16.30 1.06 4.78
C SER A 71 16.20 1.27 3.27
N SER A 72 16.62 2.44 2.77
CA SER A 72 16.68 2.73 1.33
C SER A 72 17.65 1.78 0.62
N VAL A 73 18.87 1.65 1.15
CA VAL A 73 19.89 0.77 0.55
C VAL A 73 19.46 -0.70 0.60
N ILE A 74 18.79 -1.13 1.68
CA ILE A 74 18.21 -2.48 1.77
C ILE A 74 17.14 -2.67 0.67
N ALA A 75 16.27 -1.70 0.43
CA ALA A 75 15.23 -1.80 -0.60
C ALA A 75 15.82 -1.80 -2.03
N GLU A 76 16.76 -0.90 -2.30
CA GLU A 76 17.45 -0.73 -3.60
C GLU A 76 18.24 -1.98 -4.00
N THR A 77 18.85 -2.66 -3.01
CA THR A 77 19.60 -3.90 -3.25
C THR A 77 18.75 -5.15 -3.17
N SER A 78 17.42 -5.02 -3.06
CA SER A 78 16.51 -6.17 -2.86
C SER A 78 16.94 -7.03 -1.66
N GLY A 79 17.44 -6.35 -0.63
CA GLY A 79 17.99 -6.92 0.58
C GLY A 79 19.39 -7.50 0.44
N ALA A 80 19.99 -7.64 -0.74
CA ALA A 80 21.25 -8.38 -0.96
C ALA A 80 22.47 -7.81 -0.20
N VAL A 81 22.44 -6.52 0.15
CA VAL A 81 23.52 -5.85 0.90
C VAL A 81 23.85 -6.53 2.23
N ALA A 82 25.15 -6.61 2.57
CA ALA A 82 25.57 -7.09 3.87
C ALA A 82 25.36 -6.01 4.94
N ILE A 83 24.68 -6.36 6.04
CA ILE A 83 24.41 -5.41 7.13
C ILE A 83 25.70 -4.92 7.83
N GLY A 84 26.78 -5.71 7.75
CA GLY A 84 28.10 -5.28 8.22
C GLY A 84 28.60 -4.05 7.46
N ASP A 85 28.53 -4.08 6.13
CA ASP A 85 28.96 -2.98 5.27
C ASP A 85 28.13 -1.71 5.52
N LEU A 86 26.82 -1.86 5.73
CA LEU A 86 25.95 -0.74 6.11
C LEU A 86 26.33 -0.13 7.47
N SER A 87 26.73 -0.96 8.43
CA SER A 87 27.16 -0.48 9.76
C SER A 87 28.47 0.30 9.64
N VAL A 88 29.43 -0.22 8.85
CA VAL A 88 30.71 0.44 8.57
C VAL A 88 30.50 1.76 7.83
N ALA A 89 29.71 1.76 6.76
CA ALA A 89 29.43 2.95 5.96
C ALA A 89 28.73 4.06 6.77
N ALA A 90 27.87 3.68 7.72
CA ALA A 90 27.20 4.60 8.61
C ALA A 90 28.04 5.02 9.84
N GLY A 91 29.24 4.46 10.03
CA GLY A 91 30.10 4.76 11.17
C GLY A 91 29.54 4.33 12.53
N VAL A 92 28.66 3.32 12.56
CA VAL A 92 28.00 2.83 13.79
C VAL A 92 28.28 1.35 14.03
N SER A 93 28.21 0.92 15.29
CA SER A 93 28.29 -0.51 15.58
C SER A 93 27.03 -1.24 15.09
N SER A 94 27.18 -2.51 14.70
CA SER A 94 26.05 -3.36 14.28
C SER A 94 24.98 -3.50 15.36
N THR A 95 25.40 -3.50 16.64
CA THR A 95 24.50 -3.55 17.80
C THR A 95 23.67 -2.28 17.91
N HIS A 96 24.31 -1.10 17.76
CA HIS A 96 23.61 0.17 17.77
C HIS A 96 22.61 0.27 16.61
N LEU A 97 23.02 -0.12 15.39
CA LEU A 97 22.15 -0.14 14.22
C LEU A 97 20.94 -1.05 14.43
N ALA A 98 21.15 -2.26 14.94
CA ALA A 98 20.07 -3.21 15.22
C ALA A 98 19.09 -2.70 16.28
N GLN A 99 19.59 -2.03 17.32
CA GLN A 99 18.77 -1.44 18.38
C GLN A 99 17.90 -0.30 17.83
N ARG A 100 18.48 0.62 17.06
CA ARG A 100 17.74 1.72 16.42
C ARG A 100 16.65 1.21 15.48
N PHE A 101 16.93 0.17 14.70
CA PHE A 101 15.95 -0.46 13.83
C PHE A 101 14.78 -1.09 14.60
N LYS A 102 15.06 -1.78 15.72
CA LYS A 102 14.00 -2.30 16.60
C LYS A 102 13.15 -1.16 17.19
N GLU A 103 13.78 -0.09 17.66
CA GLU A 103 13.07 1.06 18.23
C GLU A 103 12.17 1.75 17.18
N LEU A 104 12.65 1.92 15.95
CA LEU A 104 12.01 2.78 14.95
C LEU A 104 11.14 2.05 13.91
N ILE A 105 11.47 0.81 13.57
CA ILE A 105 10.75 -0.02 12.58
C ILE A 105 10.11 -1.25 13.24
N GLY A 106 10.58 -1.64 14.44
CA GLY A 106 10.08 -2.82 15.15
C GLY A 106 10.80 -4.13 14.79
N VAL A 107 11.63 -4.12 13.75
CA VAL A 107 12.41 -5.28 13.28
C VAL A 107 13.88 -4.93 13.11
N THR A 108 14.78 -5.92 13.11
CA THR A 108 16.21 -5.69 12.85
C THR A 108 16.48 -5.44 11.36
N PRO A 109 17.62 -4.81 10.98
CA PRO A 109 17.99 -4.62 9.58
C PRO A 109 18.12 -5.95 8.84
N LYS A 110 18.64 -6.99 9.53
CA LYS A 110 18.71 -8.35 8.98
C LYS A 110 17.33 -8.94 8.69
N ARG A 111 16.35 -8.75 9.60
CA ARG A 111 14.98 -9.22 9.40
C ARG A 111 14.31 -8.48 8.24
N LEU A 112 14.50 -7.15 8.15
CA LEU A 112 14.03 -6.35 7.03
C LEU A 112 14.65 -6.80 5.70
N ALA A 113 15.98 -6.91 5.63
CA ALA A 113 16.67 -7.39 4.44
C ALA A 113 16.23 -8.80 4.04
N ARG A 114 15.99 -9.69 5.01
CA ARG A 114 15.42 -11.02 4.73
C ARG A 114 14.01 -10.91 4.12
N THR A 115 13.16 -9.99 4.57
CA THR A 115 11.86 -9.68 3.94
C THR A 115 12.02 -9.34 2.46
N TYR A 116 12.99 -8.47 2.12
CA TYR A 116 13.30 -8.12 0.73
C TYR A 116 13.92 -9.28 -0.08
N ARG A 117 14.67 -10.19 0.56
CA ARG A 117 15.25 -11.39 -0.08
C ARG A 117 14.27 -12.56 -0.21
N PHE A 118 13.07 -12.48 0.36
CA PHE A 118 12.10 -13.57 0.23
C PHE A 118 11.47 -13.54 -1.17
N ALA A 119 11.18 -14.73 -1.71
CA ALA A 119 10.54 -14.93 -3.01
C ALA A 119 9.30 -14.07 -3.23
N ALA A 120 8.59 -13.70 -2.16
CA ALA A 120 7.49 -12.73 -2.18
C ALA A 120 7.85 -11.40 -2.85
N TYR A 121 9.00 -10.80 -2.51
CA TYR A 121 9.41 -9.50 -3.06
C TYR A 121 9.86 -9.61 -4.51
N ASP A 122 10.71 -10.59 -4.83
CA ASP A 122 11.14 -10.82 -6.22
C ASP A 122 9.96 -11.17 -7.13
N TYR A 123 9.01 -11.98 -6.63
CA TYR A 123 7.78 -12.33 -7.34
C TYR A 123 6.88 -11.11 -7.58
N THR A 124 6.60 -10.33 -6.52
CA THR A 124 5.70 -9.17 -6.62
C THR A 124 6.30 -8.04 -7.46
N ARG A 125 7.61 -7.78 -7.32
CA ARG A 125 8.32 -6.78 -8.14
C ARG A 125 8.33 -7.16 -9.61
N ALA A 126 8.71 -8.38 -9.96
CA ALA A 126 8.74 -8.82 -11.36
C ALA A 126 7.36 -8.74 -12.02
N TYR A 127 6.28 -8.92 -11.26
CA TYR A 127 4.92 -8.69 -11.72
C TYR A 127 4.59 -7.19 -11.87
N TRP A 128 4.92 -6.35 -10.88
CA TRP A 128 4.65 -4.91 -10.94
C TRP A 128 5.33 -4.23 -12.11
N ASP A 129 6.56 -4.64 -12.45
CA ASP A 129 7.30 -4.11 -13.60
C ASP A 129 6.58 -4.39 -14.93
N GLN A 130 5.68 -5.38 -14.99
CA GLN A 130 4.89 -5.69 -16.18
C GLN A 130 3.62 -4.83 -16.32
N ILE A 131 3.21 -4.09 -15.30
CA ILE A 131 1.96 -3.31 -15.31
C ILE A 131 2.19 -1.96 -16.00
N GLY A 132 1.51 -1.71 -17.11
CA GLY A 132 1.53 -0.42 -17.81
C GLY A 132 0.45 0.52 -17.32
N VAL A 133 -0.71 -0.02 -16.92
CA VAL A 133 -1.88 0.77 -16.51
C VAL A 133 -2.54 0.16 -15.30
N THR A 134 -2.97 1.01 -14.38
CA THR A 134 -3.77 0.61 -13.21
C THR A 134 -5.13 1.28 -13.23
N ILE A 135 -6.20 0.49 -13.11
CA ILE A 135 -7.58 0.94 -12.96
C ILE A 135 -7.95 0.98 -11.48
N VAL A 136 -8.41 2.13 -10.99
CA VAL A 136 -8.78 2.35 -9.59
C VAL A 136 -10.14 3.00 -9.44
N GLY A 137 -10.79 2.80 -8.30
CA GLY A 137 -11.94 3.60 -7.91
C GLY A 137 -11.54 4.96 -7.37
N ARG A 138 -12.47 5.93 -7.46
CA ARG A 138 -12.23 7.29 -6.99
C ARG A 138 -11.80 7.39 -5.52
N HIS A 139 -12.30 6.54 -4.63
CA HIS A 139 -11.87 6.53 -3.24
C HIS A 139 -10.37 6.19 -3.11
N VAL A 140 -9.83 5.28 -3.93
CA VAL A 140 -8.40 4.93 -3.86
C VAL A 140 -7.57 6.13 -4.34
N PHE A 141 -8.00 6.77 -5.43
CA PHE A 141 -7.39 8.00 -5.92
C PHE A 141 -7.41 9.12 -4.87
N ASP A 142 -8.55 9.36 -4.22
CA ASP A 142 -8.72 10.44 -3.24
C ASP A 142 -7.85 10.27 -1.96
N LEU A 143 -7.23 9.10 -1.73
CA LEU A 143 -6.35 8.91 -0.58
C LEU A 143 -5.08 9.78 -0.64
N ASN A 144 -4.49 9.93 -1.83
CA ASN A 144 -3.30 10.75 -2.02
C ASN A 144 -3.03 11.16 -3.48
N GLY A 145 -3.76 10.61 -4.46
CA GLY A 145 -3.53 10.83 -5.88
C GLY A 145 -2.10 10.53 -6.35
N TRP A 146 -1.30 9.87 -5.51
CA TRP A 146 0.14 9.68 -5.64
C TRP A 146 0.89 10.96 -6.08
N ASP A 147 0.46 12.12 -5.61
CA ASP A 147 1.05 13.43 -5.95
C ASP A 147 1.17 13.68 -7.47
N GLY A 148 0.24 13.14 -8.27
CA GLY A 148 0.24 13.28 -9.72
C GLY A 148 1.19 12.35 -10.46
N LYS A 149 1.84 11.41 -9.76
CA LYS A 149 2.73 10.41 -10.36
C LYS A 149 2.21 8.98 -10.11
N PRO A 150 1.92 8.19 -11.15
CA PRO A 150 1.51 6.80 -10.96
C PRO A 150 2.50 6.00 -10.10
N PRO A 151 2.01 5.11 -9.23
CA PRO A 151 2.86 4.34 -8.32
C PRO A 151 3.73 3.32 -9.07
N SER A 152 4.80 2.86 -8.42
CA SER A 152 5.52 1.63 -8.78
C SER A 152 6.00 1.50 -10.24
N GLY A 153 6.25 2.61 -10.95
CA GLY A 153 6.72 2.57 -12.35
C GLY A 153 5.63 2.24 -13.37
N ILE A 154 4.36 2.35 -12.97
CA ILE A 154 3.20 2.30 -13.86
C ILE A 154 3.18 3.58 -14.72
N ASP A 155 2.74 3.47 -15.98
CA ASP A 155 2.75 4.62 -16.90
C ASP A 155 1.48 5.47 -16.77
N HIS A 156 0.32 4.83 -16.53
CA HIS A 156 -0.97 5.51 -16.45
C HIS A 156 -1.89 4.97 -15.35
N VAL A 157 -2.76 5.84 -14.83
CA VAL A 157 -3.84 5.47 -13.92
C VAL A 157 -5.19 5.84 -14.54
N VAL A 158 -6.13 4.90 -14.57
CA VAL A 158 -7.51 5.14 -14.97
C VAL A 158 -8.40 5.15 -13.73
N VAL A 159 -9.05 6.28 -13.45
CA VAL A 159 -9.89 6.48 -12.27
C VAL A 159 -11.35 6.36 -12.67
N VAL A 160 -12.03 5.32 -12.17
CA VAL A 160 -13.46 5.10 -12.41
C VAL A 160 -14.28 6.05 -11.53
N THR A 161 -14.97 7.01 -12.16
CA THR A 161 -15.75 8.03 -11.46
C THR A 161 -16.76 8.74 -12.38
N HIS A 162 -17.91 9.11 -11.83
CA HIS A 162 -18.84 10.08 -12.45
C HIS A 162 -18.45 11.54 -12.13
N ARG A 163 -17.62 11.75 -11.10
CA ARG A 163 -17.15 13.09 -10.68
C ARG A 163 -16.07 13.60 -11.63
N PRO A 164 -16.06 14.89 -11.98
CA PRO A 164 -15.00 15.48 -12.80
C PRO A 164 -13.63 15.36 -12.11
N MET A 165 -12.58 15.57 -12.90
CA MET A 165 -11.22 15.76 -12.39
C MET A 165 -11.23 16.85 -11.31
N PRO A 166 -10.62 16.62 -10.13
CA PRO A 166 -10.63 17.62 -9.08
C PRO A 166 -9.93 18.91 -9.54
N GLY A 167 -10.42 20.06 -9.06
CA GLY A 167 -9.83 21.36 -9.40
C GLY A 167 -8.39 21.47 -8.89
N GLY A 168 -7.53 22.11 -9.67
CA GLY A 168 -6.10 22.24 -9.37
C GLY A 168 -5.25 21.01 -9.73
N TRP A 169 -5.86 19.96 -10.27
CA TRP A 169 -5.12 18.82 -10.83
C TRP A 169 -4.50 19.19 -12.17
N ASP A 170 -3.25 18.75 -12.39
CA ASP A 170 -2.57 18.92 -13.67
C ASP A 170 -3.27 18.06 -14.75
N PRO A 171 -3.89 18.67 -15.78
CA PRO A 171 -4.54 17.93 -16.86
C PRO A 171 -3.59 17.04 -17.67
N GLU A 172 -2.29 17.35 -17.66
CA GLU A 172 -1.26 16.58 -18.36
C GLU A 172 -0.71 15.42 -17.53
N ALA A 173 -1.07 15.34 -16.24
CA ALA A 173 -0.72 14.18 -15.43
C ALA A 173 -1.35 12.92 -16.05
N PRO A 174 -0.68 11.75 -15.98
CA PRO A 174 -1.12 10.52 -16.65
C PRO A 174 -2.29 9.82 -15.91
N PHE A 175 -3.30 10.60 -15.51
CA PHE A 175 -4.50 10.19 -14.79
C PHE A 175 -5.73 10.45 -15.66
N HIS A 176 -6.50 9.39 -15.93
CA HIS A 176 -7.64 9.43 -16.83
C HIS A 176 -8.93 9.18 -16.04
N PHE A 177 -9.79 10.17 -15.92
CA PHE A 177 -11.06 10.04 -15.19
C PHE A 177 -12.16 9.59 -16.16
N VAL A 178 -12.67 8.38 -15.95
CA VAL A 178 -13.61 7.72 -16.87
C VAL A 178 -14.84 7.25 -16.13
N ASP A 179 -16.01 7.41 -16.77
CA ASP A 179 -17.27 6.93 -16.26
C ASP A 179 -17.53 5.47 -16.70
N GLY A 180 -17.76 4.58 -15.73
CA GLY A 180 -18.07 3.18 -15.97
C GLY A 180 -16.83 2.27 -16.05
N VAL A 181 -17.03 0.99 -15.73
CA VAL A 181 -15.92 0.02 -15.66
C VAL A 181 -15.51 -0.48 -17.04
N GLU A 182 -16.46 -0.63 -17.96
CA GLU A 182 -16.23 -1.05 -19.34
C GLU A 182 -15.41 0.01 -20.10
N ALA A 183 -15.79 1.27 -19.96
CA ALA A 183 -15.05 2.39 -20.55
C ALA A 183 -13.65 2.53 -19.93
N ALA A 184 -13.51 2.28 -18.62
CA ALA A 184 -12.20 2.30 -17.96
C ALA A 184 -11.29 1.17 -18.46
N VAL A 185 -11.81 -0.03 -18.68
CA VAL A 185 -11.06 -1.15 -19.27
C VAL A 185 -10.66 -0.83 -20.71
N ALA A 186 -11.58 -0.31 -21.53
CA ALA A 186 -11.28 0.10 -22.90
C ALA A 186 -10.17 1.18 -22.92
N LYS A 187 -10.27 2.19 -22.05
CA LYS A 187 -9.24 3.23 -21.93
C LYS A 187 -7.90 2.66 -21.50
N ALA A 188 -7.88 1.72 -20.57
CA ALA A 188 -6.65 1.08 -20.14
C ALA A 188 -6.02 0.23 -21.26
N GLN A 189 -6.82 -0.44 -22.08
CA GLN A 189 -6.35 -1.19 -23.25
C GLN A 189 -5.71 -0.29 -24.31
N GLU A 190 -6.24 0.90 -24.54
CA GLU A 190 -5.62 1.90 -25.43
C GLU A 190 -4.23 2.35 -24.93
N LEU A 191 -4.06 2.43 -23.61
CA LEU A 191 -2.88 3.01 -22.98
C LEU A 191 -1.78 1.99 -22.67
N ALA A 192 -2.15 0.73 -22.40
CA ALA A 192 -1.22 -0.27 -21.88
C ALA A 192 -0.20 -0.78 -22.91
N GLY A 193 -0.49 -0.68 -24.21
CA GLY A 193 0.30 -1.33 -25.24
C GLY A 193 0.38 -2.84 -25.00
N ASP A 194 1.59 -3.40 -24.95
CA ASP A 194 1.83 -4.82 -24.68
C ASP A 194 1.97 -5.15 -23.17
N ARG A 195 1.82 -4.15 -22.29
CA ARG A 195 1.94 -4.31 -20.83
C ARG A 195 0.61 -4.73 -20.20
N LEU A 196 0.68 -5.24 -18.98
CA LEU A 196 -0.50 -5.68 -18.22
C LEU A 196 -1.33 -4.49 -17.75
N ILE A 197 -2.66 -4.72 -17.68
CA ILE A 197 -3.61 -3.83 -17.01
C ILE A 197 -3.93 -4.43 -15.65
N GLU A 198 -3.63 -3.69 -14.60
CA GLU A 198 -4.01 -4.05 -13.24
C GLU A 198 -5.34 -3.38 -12.88
N VAL A 199 -6.21 -4.09 -12.17
CA VAL A 199 -7.44 -3.53 -11.61
C VAL A 199 -7.37 -3.66 -10.11
N ALA A 200 -7.41 -2.52 -9.41
CA ALA A 200 -7.41 -2.52 -7.96
C ALA A 200 -8.65 -3.23 -7.41
N ALA A 201 -8.45 -4.05 -6.38
CA ALA A 201 -9.51 -4.70 -5.64
C ALA A 201 -10.48 -3.68 -5.00
N GLY A 202 -11.61 -4.16 -4.50
CA GLY A 202 -12.72 -3.35 -3.98
C GLY A 202 -13.87 -3.28 -4.98
N ASP A 203 -14.69 -2.22 -4.90
CA ASP A 203 -15.90 -2.10 -5.72
C ASP A 203 -15.62 -2.06 -7.23
N VAL A 204 -14.53 -1.41 -7.66
CA VAL A 204 -14.16 -1.39 -9.09
C VAL A 204 -13.71 -2.76 -9.55
N GLY A 205 -12.73 -3.38 -8.87
CA GLY A 205 -12.28 -4.74 -9.21
C GLY A 205 -13.42 -5.77 -9.20
N GLY A 206 -14.30 -5.71 -8.21
CA GLY A 206 -15.49 -6.55 -8.16
C GLY A 206 -16.43 -6.36 -9.36
N LYS A 207 -16.66 -5.11 -9.79
CA LYS A 207 -17.51 -4.80 -10.94
C LYS A 207 -16.89 -5.25 -12.27
N VAL A 208 -15.58 -5.05 -12.45
CA VAL A 208 -14.86 -5.51 -13.65
C VAL A 208 -14.87 -7.04 -13.72
N LEU A 209 -14.69 -7.73 -12.58
CA LEU A 209 -14.83 -9.18 -12.48
C LEU A 209 -16.25 -9.63 -12.85
N ALA A 210 -17.28 -8.96 -12.31
CA ALA A 210 -18.68 -9.25 -12.64
C ALA A 210 -19.03 -9.02 -14.11
N ALA A 211 -18.38 -8.06 -14.76
CA ALA A 211 -18.51 -7.83 -16.19
C ALA A 211 -17.79 -8.88 -17.06
N GLY A 212 -17.06 -9.83 -16.44
CA GLY A 212 -16.31 -10.87 -17.17
C GLY A 212 -15.06 -10.34 -17.88
N LEU A 213 -14.53 -9.19 -17.44
CA LEU A 213 -13.40 -8.50 -18.07
C LEU A 213 -12.05 -8.76 -17.37
N ILE A 214 -12.03 -9.68 -16.40
CA ILE A 214 -10.80 -10.10 -15.69
C ILE A 214 -10.37 -11.48 -16.19
N ASP A 215 -9.13 -11.59 -16.64
CA ASP A 215 -8.52 -12.88 -17.02
C ASP A 215 -7.84 -13.59 -15.84
N GLU A 216 -7.22 -12.82 -14.94
CA GLU A 216 -6.47 -13.33 -13.79
C GLU A 216 -6.87 -12.62 -12.48
N VAL A 217 -7.02 -13.39 -11.40
CA VAL A 217 -7.22 -12.87 -10.05
C VAL A 217 -5.99 -13.17 -9.20
N ARG A 218 -5.38 -12.13 -8.62
CA ARG A 218 -4.22 -12.24 -7.74
C ARG A 218 -4.59 -11.84 -6.31
N MET A 219 -4.36 -12.74 -5.36
CA MET A 219 -4.71 -12.54 -3.95
C MET A 219 -3.50 -12.72 -3.04
N ASP A 220 -3.26 -11.72 -2.20
CA ASP A 220 -2.25 -11.77 -1.14
C ASP A 220 -2.95 -12.05 0.20
N VAL A 221 -2.91 -13.30 0.65
CA VAL A 221 -3.62 -13.74 1.86
C VAL A 221 -2.68 -13.63 3.06
N VAL A 222 -3.02 -12.75 4.00
CA VAL A 222 -2.30 -12.60 5.27
C VAL A 222 -3.01 -13.38 6.38
N PRO A 223 -2.28 -13.95 7.38
CA PRO A 223 -2.87 -14.75 8.44
C PRO A 223 -3.47 -13.86 9.55
N VAL A 224 -4.47 -13.05 9.19
CA VAL A 224 -5.18 -12.13 10.11
C VAL A 224 -6.68 -12.20 9.84
N VAL A 225 -7.46 -12.36 10.91
CA VAL A 225 -8.92 -12.22 10.86
C VAL A 225 -9.27 -10.81 11.32
N PHE A 226 -9.70 -9.95 10.39
CA PHE A 226 -10.01 -8.55 10.68
C PHE A 226 -11.35 -8.33 11.40
N GLY A 227 -12.28 -9.29 11.30
CA GLY A 227 -13.63 -9.20 11.88
C GLY A 227 -14.60 -8.27 11.13
N SER A 228 -14.12 -7.12 10.65
CA SER A 228 -14.85 -6.20 9.77
C SER A 228 -13.88 -5.45 8.83
N GLY A 229 -14.40 -4.85 7.76
CA GLY A 229 -13.59 -4.09 6.81
C GLY A 229 -14.17 -4.03 5.40
N LYS A 230 -13.39 -3.47 4.47
CA LYS A 230 -13.73 -3.47 3.04
C LYS A 230 -13.55 -4.87 2.46
N ARG A 231 -14.53 -5.34 1.69
CA ARG A 231 -14.50 -6.65 1.04
C ARG A 231 -13.59 -6.60 -0.20
N TYR A 232 -12.92 -7.72 -0.49
CA TYR A 232 -11.99 -7.83 -1.62
C TYR A 232 -12.66 -7.56 -2.98
N CYS A 233 -13.85 -8.08 -3.25
CA CYS A 233 -14.64 -7.76 -4.46
C CYS A 233 -15.69 -6.65 -4.23
N GLY A 234 -15.51 -5.82 -3.18
CA GLY A 234 -16.46 -4.78 -2.84
C GLY A 234 -17.87 -5.30 -2.52
N SER A 235 -18.87 -4.52 -2.91
CA SER A 235 -20.30 -4.76 -2.69
C SER A 235 -20.96 -5.66 -3.75
N VAL A 236 -20.20 -6.12 -4.74
CA VAL A 236 -20.72 -6.92 -5.84
C VAL A 236 -21.21 -8.29 -5.33
N HIS A 237 -22.43 -8.65 -5.74
CA HIS A 237 -23.06 -9.93 -5.47
C HIS A 237 -23.09 -10.77 -6.74
N ALA A 238 -21.92 -11.30 -7.11
CA ALA A 238 -21.77 -12.20 -8.25
C ALA A 238 -20.92 -13.41 -7.84
N GLN A 239 -21.21 -14.56 -8.45
CA GLN A 239 -20.41 -15.78 -8.27
C GLN A 239 -19.60 -16.02 -9.54
N HIS A 240 -18.28 -16.03 -9.40
CA HIS A 240 -17.35 -16.42 -10.46
C HIS A 240 -16.54 -17.60 -9.97
N LEU A 241 -16.51 -18.67 -10.77
CA LEU A 241 -15.64 -19.79 -10.49
C LEU A 241 -14.24 -19.46 -11.03
N LEU A 242 -13.25 -19.58 -10.17
CA LEU A 242 -11.84 -19.51 -10.56
C LEU A 242 -11.34 -20.93 -10.82
N GLU A 243 -10.34 -21.07 -11.70
CA GLU A 243 -9.58 -22.32 -11.83
C GLU A 243 -8.75 -22.59 -10.57
N ASP A 244 -8.10 -23.76 -10.50
CA ASP A 244 -7.08 -24.01 -9.47
C ASP A 244 -5.96 -22.96 -9.57
N PRO A 245 -5.34 -22.56 -8.43
CA PRO A 245 -4.29 -21.56 -8.46
C PRO A 245 -3.10 -22.09 -9.24
N ASP A 246 -2.72 -21.39 -10.31
CA ASP A 246 -1.54 -21.73 -11.10
C ASP A 246 -0.25 -21.17 -10.48
N VAL A 247 -0.37 -20.25 -9.51
CA VAL A 247 0.70 -19.82 -8.62
C VAL A 247 0.22 -19.85 -7.17
N ALA A 248 1.01 -20.50 -6.30
CA ALA A 248 0.87 -20.43 -4.86
C ALA A 248 2.26 -20.30 -4.21
N ILE A 249 2.64 -19.07 -3.85
CA ILE A 249 3.96 -18.76 -3.28
C ILE A 249 3.79 -18.38 -1.82
N GLN A 250 4.36 -19.20 -0.93
CA GLN A 250 4.42 -18.88 0.48
C GLN A 250 5.49 -17.82 0.75
N GLY A 251 5.04 -16.62 1.10
CA GLY A 251 5.86 -15.55 1.66
C GLY A 251 5.92 -15.61 3.18
N ASN A 252 6.67 -14.67 3.78
CA ASN A 252 6.68 -14.49 5.23
C ASN A 252 5.42 -13.75 5.67
N ARG A 253 4.49 -14.44 6.35
CA ARG A 253 3.18 -13.92 6.78
C ARG A 253 2.25 -13.47 5.63
N VAL A 254 2.46 -14.01 4.43
CA VAL A 254 1.58 -13.79 3.28
C VAL A 254 1.65 -15.00 2.36
N LEU A 255 0.53 -15.39 1.76
CA LEU A 255 0.45 -16.38 0.69
C LEU A 255 -0.01 -15.65 -0.57
N HIS A 256 0.85 -15.63 -1.60
CA HIS A 256 0.54 -15.04 -2.90
C HIS A 256 -0.11 -16.09 -3.78
N LEU A 257 -1.33 -15.82 -4.22
CA LEU A 257 -2.12 -16.71 -5.04
C LEU A 257 -2.41 -16.04 -6.37
N ARG A 258 -2.31 -16.79 -7.46
CA ARG A 258 -2.82 -16.39 -8.77
C ARG A 258 -3.78 -17.46 -9.26
N TYR A 259 -4.91 -16.99 -9.75
CA TYR A 259 -5.96 -17.81 -10.34
C TYR A 259 -6.25 -17.30 -11.74
N ARG A 260 -6.51 -18.22 -12.67
CA ARG A 260 -7.17 -17.87 -13.92
C ARG A 260 -8.68 -17.83 -13.71
N VAL A 261 -9.34 -16.84 -14.30
CA VAL A 261 -10.80 -16.79 -14.31
C VAL A 261 -11.31 -17.80 -15.32
N ARG A 262 -12.24 -18.66 -14.90
CA ARG A 262 -12.89 -19.60 -15.80
C ARG A 262 -13.89 -18.85 -16.68
N ARG A 263 -13.72 -18.99 -18.00
CA ARG A 263 -14.64 -18.43 -19.01
C ARG A 263 -15.86 -19.32 -19.19
#